data_AF-A0A957TJG3-F1
#
_entry.id   AF-A0A957TJG3-F1
#
_cell.length_a   1.000
_cell.length_b   1.000
_cell.length_c   1.000
_cell.angle_alpha   90.00
_cell.angle_beta   90.00
_cell.angle_gamma   90.00
#
_symmetry.space_group_name_H-M   'P 1'
#
loop_
_entity.id
_entity.type
_entity.pdbx_description
1 polymer ?
#
loop_
_entity_poly.entity_id
_entity_poly.type
_entity_poly.pdbx_seq_one_letter_code
_entity_poly.pdbx_strand_id
1 'polypeptide(L)' 'GVEVSTQHANFIVNPGGVGSGTATDIMRLIAQIQERVAEVCGVQLECEVQLVGDW' A
#
# COMPACT_ATOMS: atom_id res chain seq x y z
N GLY A 1 3.67 -2.54 10.56
CA GLY A 1 3.56 -3.97 10.24
C GLY A 1 2.60 -4.23 9.10
N VAL A 2 2.83 -3.56 7.96
CA VAL A 2 2.09 -3.83 6.72
C VAL A 2 3.10 -4.16 5.64
N GLU A 3 2.73 -5.02 4.70
CA GLU A 3 3.60 -5.48 3.63
C GLU A 3 2.79 -5.81 2.38
N VAL A 4 3.46 -5.86 1.23
CA VAL A 4 2.87 -6.39 0.01
C VAL A 4 2.74 -7.91 0.15
N SER A 5 1.57 -8.45 -0.14
CA SER A 5 1.32 -9.89 -0.07
C SER A 5 2.25 -10.65 -1.02
N THR A 6 2.87 -11.71 -0.48
CA THR A 6 3.70 -12.64 -1.25
C THR A 6 2.88 -13.55 -2.17
N GLN A 7 1.56 -13.63 -1.98
CA GLN A 7 0.67 -14.44 -2.82
C GLN A 7 0.12 -13.64 -4.01
N HIS A 8 -0.11 -12.33 -3.84
CA HIS A 8 -0.64 -11.46 -4.89
C HIS A 8 -0.27 -10.00 -4.62
N ALA A 9 0.60 -9.42 -5.46
CA ALA A 9 1.23 -8.12 -5.20
C ALA A 9 0.27 -6.92 -5.15
N ASN A 10 -0.95 -7.04 -5.71
CA ASN A 10 -1.97 -6.00 -5.61
C ASN A 10 -2.64 -5.89 -4.22
N PHE A 11 -2.27 -6.75 -3.27
CA PHE A 11 -2.78 -6.70 -1.90
C PHE A 11 -1.71 -6.21 -0.94
N ILE A 12 -2.06 -5.22 -0.13
CA ILE A 12 -1.31 -4.85 1.07
C ILE A 12 -1.97 -5.56 2.25
N VAL A 13 -1.18 -6.30 3.02
CA VAL A 13 -1.64 -7.10 4.15
C VAL A 13 -1.03 -6.58 5.45
N ASN A 14 -1.75 -6.77 6.56
CA ASN A 14 -1.25 -6.53 7.91
C ASN A 14 -1.12 -7.88 8.64
N PRO A 15 0.02 -8.58 8.51
CA PRO A 15 0.19 -9.92 9.07
C PRO A 15 0.17 -9.93 10.61
N GLY A 16 0.50 -8.80 11.25
CA GLY A 16 0.49 -8.68 12.70
C GLY A 16 -0.89 -8.40 13.31
N GLY A 17 -1.94 -8.25 12.50
CA GLY A 17 -3.30 -8.01 12.97
C GLY A 17 -3.54 -6.63 13.59
N VAL A 18 -4.64 -6.49 14.32
CA VAL A 18 -5.11 -5.22 14.90
C VAL A 18 -4.04 -4.61 15.82
N GLY A 19 -3.69 -3.34 15.58
CA GLY A 19 -2.68 -2.60 16.34
C GLY A 19 -1.25 -2.71 15.80
N SER A 20 -0.97 -3.63 14.86
CA SER A 20 0.37 -3.83 14.28
C SER A 20 0.66 -2.97 13.03
N GLY A 21 -0.37 -2.42 12.40
CA GLY A 21 -0.27 -1.55 11.24
C GLY A 21 -1.23 -0.38 11.36
N THR A 22 -0.80 0.78 10.90
CA THR A 22 -1.60 2.02 10.91
C THR A 22 -2.00 2.45 9.51
N ALA A 23 -3.01 3.32 9.40
CA ALA A 23 -3.37 3.93 8.11
C ALA A 23 -2.18 4.69 7.49
N THR A 24 -1.38 5.38 8.32
CA THR A 24 -0.15 6.05 7.88
C THR A 24 0.86 5.08 7.27
N ASP A 25 1.01 3.86 7.83
CA ASP A 25 1.91 2.86 7.26
C ASP A 25 1.43 2.39 5.88
N ILE A 26 0.13 2.18 5.73
CA ILE A 26 -0.48 1.80 4.43
C ILE A 26 -0.26 2.92 3.41
N MET A 27 -0.52 4.17 3.76
CA MET A 27 -0.35 5.32 2.86
C MET A 27 1.10 5.50 2.41
N ARG A 28 2.07 5.33 3.32
CA ARG A 28 3.50 5.36 2.97
C ARG A 28 3.87 4.23 2.03
N LEU A 29 3.37 3.02 2.27
CA LEU A 29 3.65 1.88 1.42
C LEU A 29 3.02 2.04 0.02
N ILE A 30 1.80 2.57 -0.07
CA ILE A 30 1.16 2.92 -1.35
C ILE A 30 2.02 3.90 -2.14
N ALA A 31 2.47 4.99 -1.51
CA ALA A 31 3.30 5.99 -2.19
C ALA A 31 4.62 5.38 -2.71
N GLN A 32 5.28 4.53 -1.91
CA GLN A 32 6.48 3.82 -2.32
C GLN A 32 6.24 2.87 -3.51
N ILE A 33 5.12 2.15 -3.52
CA ILE A 33 4.75 1.27 -4.64
C ILE A 33 4.50 2.09 -5.90
N GLN A 34 3.75 3.19 -5.80
CA GLN A 34 3.46 4.08 -6.94
C GLN A 34 4.73 4.67 -7.52
N GLU A 35 5.61 5.23 -6.68
CA GLU A 35 6.91 5.77 -7.08
C GLU A 35 7.75 4.70 -7.79
N ARG A 36 7.87 3.53 -7.18
CA ARG A 36 8.70 2.46 -7.73
C ARG A 36 8.17 1.92 -9.06
N VAL A 37 6.85 1.77 -9.20
CA VAL A 37 6.24 1.32 -10.46
C VAL A 37 6.35 2.39 -11.54
N ALA A 38 6.20 3.66 -11.19
CA ALA A 38 6.44 4.76 -12.12
C ALA A 38 7.87 4.76 -12.65
N GLU A 39 8.86 4.58 -11.77
CA GLU A 39 10.28 4.52 -12.14
C GLU A 39 10.62 3.33 -13.05
N VAL A 40 10.14 2.12 -12.72
CA VAL A 40 10.55 0.88 -13.40
C VAL A 40 9.73 0.62 -14.66
N CYS A 41 8.43 0.87 -14.58
CA CYS A 41 7.47 0.49 -15.61
C CYS A 41 7.00 1.69 -16.44
N GLY A 42 7.23 2.92 -15.98
CA GLY A 42 6.78 4.14 -16.67
C GLY A 42 5.27 4.37 -16.59
N VAL A 43 4.55 3.69 -15.69
CA VAL A 43 3.10 3.80 -15.52
C VAL A 43 2.75 4.40 -14.16
N GLN A 44 1.70 5.22 -14.11
CA GLN A 44 1.17 5.78 -12.87
C GLN A 44 0.04 4.89 -12.35
N LEU A 45 0.17 4.39 -11.13
CA LEU A 45 -0.88 3.61 -10.50
C LEU A 45 -1.86 4.51 -9.75
N GLU A 46 -3.15 4.27 -9.93
CA GLU A 46 -4.22 4.91 -9.17
C GLU A 46 -4.78 3.93 -8.14
N CYS A 47 -5.13 4.43 -6.95
CA CYS A 47 -5.73 3.58 -5.93
C CYS A 47 -7.20 3.27 -6.26
N GLU A 48 -7.52 1.99 -6.36
CA GLU A 48 -8.92 1.51 -6.43
C GLU A 48 -9.62 1.60 -5.06
N VAL A 49 -8.86 1.39 -3.98
CA VAL A 49 -9.39 1.38 -2.62
C VAL A 49 -9.85 2.76 -2.19
N GLN A 50 -10.97 2.80 -1.46
CA GLN A 50 -11.49 4.03 -0.88
C GLN A 50 -10.78 4.34 0.43
N LEU A 51 -10.22 5.54 0.53
CA LEU A 51 -9.74 6.11 1.78
C LEU A 51 -10.93 6.78 2.48
N VAL A 52 -11.08 6.55 3.77
CA VAL A 52 -12.17 7.11 4.60
C VAL A 52 -11.61 7.70 5.89
N GLY A 53 -12.16 8.83 6.33
CA GLY A 53 -11.65 9.63 7.47
C GLY A 53 -10.82 10.83 7.02
N ASP A 54 -10.04 11.40 7.94
CA ASP A 54 -9.08 12.45 7.62
C ASP A 54 -7.71 11.81 7.31
N TRP A 55 -7.08 12.20 6.20
CA TRP A 55 -5.77 11.68 5.77
C TRP A 55 -4.84 12.77 5.21
#